data_AF-A0A7C4YJV4-F1
#
_entry.id   AF-A0A7C4YJV4-F1
#
_cell.length_a   1.000
_cell.length_b   1.000
_cell.length_c   1.000
_cell.angle_alpha   90.00
_cell.angle_beta   90.00
_cell.angle_gamma   90.00
#
_symmetry.space_group_name_H-M   'P 1'
#
loop_
_entity.id
_entity.type
_entity.pdbx_description
1 polymer ?
#
loop_
_entity_poly.entity_id
_entity_poly.type
_entity_poly.pdbx_seq_one_letter_code
_entity_poly.pdbx_strand_id
1 'polypeptide(L)'
;MEITKAKPGNFCWFELATSDQAAAKKFYGGLFGWTANDNPMGPDAYYTMFQLRGKNVAAAYTMMPEQAKQGVPPHWGTYVAVTNVDDTIARAKSLGGSVLAGPMDV
;
A
#
# COMPACT_ATOMS: atom_id res chain seq x y z
N MET A 1 -20.30 1.63 8.53
CA MET A 1 -19.78 0.36 9.07
C MET A 1 -18.27 0.43 9.03
N GLU A 2 -17.59 0.13 10.12
CA GLU A 2 -16.13 0.14 10.21
C GLU A 2 -15.65 -1.30 10.24
N ILE A 3 -14.68 -1.65 9.39
CA ILE A 3 -14.07 -2.98 9.36
C ILE A 3 -12.79 -2.89 10.18
N THR A 4 -12.80 -3.42 11.40
CA THR A 4 -11.63 -3.45 12.29
C THR A 4 -10.78 -4.71 12.11
N LYS A 5 -11.32 -5.74 11.46
CA LYS A 5 -10.61 -6.95 11.06
C LYS A 5 -11.21 -7.51 9.78
N ALA A 6 -10.40 -7.62 8.73
CA ALA A 6 -10.80 -8.28 7.50
C ALA A 6 -10.78 -9.81 7.68
N LYS A 7 -11.77 -10.50 7.12
CA LYS A 7 -11.76 -11.97 7.04
C LYS A 7 -10.74 -12.41 5.98
N PRO A 8 -10.07 -13.57 6.16
CA PRO A 8 -9.19 -14.11 5.12
C PRO A 8 -9.89 -14.18 3.76
N GLY A 9 -9.20 -13.76 2.71
CA GLY A 9 -9.74 -13.67 1.34
C GLY A 9 -10.39 -12.33 0.99
N ASN A 10 -10.64 -11.45 1.95
CA ASN A 10 -11.14 -10.10 1.68
C ASN A 10 -9.98 -9.11 1.50
N PHE A 11 -10.20 -8.09 0.66
CA PHE A 11 -9.33 -6.92 0.65
C PHE A 11 -9.32 -6.24 2.01
N CYS A 12 -8.11 -5.91 2.48
CA CYS A 12 -7.90 -5.36 3.82
C CYS A 12 -7.11 -4.04 3.84
N TRP A 13 -6.34 -3.75 2.78
CA TRP A 13 -5.53 -2.55 2.72
C TRP A 13 -5.25 -2.09 1.28
N PHE A 14 -4.97 -0.80 1.12
CA PHE A 14 -4.73 -0.16 -0.17
C PHE A 14 -3.60 0.85 -0.03
N GLU A 15 -2.67 0.83 -0.99
CA GLU A 15 -1.52 1.74 -0.98
C GLU A 15 -1.24 2.29 -2.35
N LEU A 16 -0.96 3.58 -2.43
CA LEU A 16 -0.56 4.25 -3.65
C LEU A 16 0.97 4.25 -3.78
N ALA A 17 1.46 3.56 -4.80
CA ALA A 17 2.81 3.76 -5.30
C ALA A 17 2.79 4.94 -6.29
N THR A 18 3.46 6.04 -5.97
CA THR A 18 3.47 7.25 -6.83
C THR A 18 4.87 7.83 -7.01
N SER A 19 5.09 8.53 -8.12
CA SER A 19 6.29 9.35 -8.34
C SER A 19 6.22 10.71 -7.65
N ASP A 20 5.02 11.17 -7.29
CA ASP A 20 4.78 12.47 -6.66
C ASP A 20 3.75 12.34 -5.52
N GLN A 21 4.27 12.17 -4.29
CA GLN A 21 3.42 12.09 -3.10
C GLN A 21 2.77 13.44 -2.76
N ALA A 22 3.40 14.57 -3.08
CA ALA A 22 2.84 15.88 -2.77
C ALA A 22 1.59 16.16 -3.63
N ALA A 23 1.66 15.87 -4.93
CA ALA A 23 0.52 15.96 -5.82
C ALA A 23 -0.58 14.97 -5.41
N ALA A 24 -0.24 13.73 -5.04
CA ALA A 24 -1.19 12.75 -4.56
C ALA A 24 -1.94 13.21 -3.29
N LYS A 25 -1.22 13.74 -2.29
CA LYS A 25 -1.81 14.30 -1.07
C LYS A 25 -2.81 15.41 -1.38
N LYS A 26 -2.42 16.35 -2.25
CA LYS A 26 -3.31 17.45 -2.67
C LYS A 26 -4.54 16.93 -3.40
N PHE A 27 -4.35 16.01 -4.35
CA PHE A 27 -5.43 15.47 -5.18
C PHE A 27 -6.45 14.70 -4.34
N TYR A 28 -6.01 13.67 -3.61
CA TYR A 28 -6.90 12.83 -2.80
C TYR A 28 -7.46 13.56 -1.58
N GLY A 29 -6.69 14.49 -1.01
CA GLY A 29 -7.19 15.40 0.03
C GLY A 29 -8.35 16.27 -0.47
N GLY A 30 -8.22 16.86 -1.67
CA GLY A 30 -9.29 17.65 -2.28
C GLY A 30 -10.50 16.83 -2.72
N LEU A 31 -10.29 15.62 -3.24
CA LEU A 31 -11.36 14.77 -3.78
C LEU A 31 -12.17 14.07 -2.68
N PHE A 32 -11.50 13.56 -1.65
CA PHE A 32 -12.12 12.70 -0.63
C PHE A 32 -12.13 13.32 0.77
N GLY A 33 -11.53 14.49 0.96
CA GLY A 33 -11.35 15.08 2.29
C GLY A 33 -10.36 14.32 3.16
N TRP A 34 -9.40 13.63 2.55
CA TRP A 34 -8.37 12.89 3.28
C TRP A 34 -7.31 13.83 3.86
N THR A 35 -6.84 13.53 5.06
CA THR A 35 -5.64 14.12 5.67
C THR A 35 -4.46 13.17 5.49
N ALA A 36 -3.24 13.70 5.49
CA ALA A 36 -2.01 12.93 5.34
C ALA A 36 -1.17 13.01 6.61
N ASN A 37 -0.63 11.87 7.04
CA ASN A 37 0.32 11.77 8.15
C ASN A 37 1.60 11.08 7.66
N ASP A 38 2.70 11.82 7.62
CA ASP A 38 3.96 11.37 7.04
C ASP A 38 4.83 10.67 8.08
N ASN A 39 5.19 9.42 7.82
CA ASN A 39 6.14 8.66 8.65
C ASN A 39 7.48 8.59 7.90
N PRO A 40 8.56 9.18 8.41
CA PRO A 40 9.88 9.12 7.76
C PRO A 40 10.36 7.68 7.61
N MET A 41 10.81 7.31 6.41
CA MET A 41 11.43 6.02 6.08
C MET A 41 12.93 6.18 5.71
N GLY A 42 13.47 7.36 5.94
CA GLY A 42 14.82 7.78 5.58
C GLY A 42 14.90 9.31 5.48
N PRO A 43 16.03 9.87 5.04
CA PRO A 43 16.21 11.32 4.94
C PRO A 43 15.21 12.01 4.00
N ASP A 44 14.92 11.36 2.87
CA ASP A 44 14.15 11.94 1.76
C ASP A 44 12.94 11.08 1.34
N ALA A 45 12.54 10.13 2.20
CA ALA A 45 11.46 9.20 1.92
C ALA A 45 10.47 9.16 3.07
N TYR A 46 9.19 9.14 2.71
CA TYR A 46 8.08 9.06 3.66
C TYR A 46 7.13 7.94 3.24
N TYR A 47 6.64 7.23 4.25
CA TYR A 47 5.45 6.41 4.13
C TYR A 47 4.28 7.22 4.70
N THR A 48 3.42 7.68 3.81
CA THR A 48 2.30 8.57 4.12
C THR A 48 1.07 7.74 4.47
N MET A 49 0.52 7.91 5.66
CA MET A 49 -0.79 7.38 6.02
C MET A 49 -1.88 8.39 5.63
N PHE A 50 -2.85 7.98 4.81
CA PHE A 50 -4.04 8.77 4.53
C PHE A 50 -5.14 8.46 5.54
N GLN A 51 -5.82 9.50 6.01
CA GLN A 51 -6.86 9.40 7.02
C GLN A 51 -8.13 10.14 6.61
N LEU A 52 -9.28 9.58 6.99
CA LEU A 52 -10.57 10.27 6.92
C LEU A 52 -11.19 10.23 8.33
N ARG A 53 -11.48 11.41 8.89
CA ARG A 53 -12.04 11.56 10.25
C ARG A 53 -11.18 10.84 11.30
N GLY A 54 -9.85 10.98 11.19
CA GLY A 54 -8.87 10.41 12.12
C GLY A 54 -8.63 8.89 11.98
N LYS A 55 -9.20 8.25 10.96
CA LYS A 55 -9.05 6.80 10.72
C LYS A 55 -8.25 6.56 9.46
N ASN A 56 -7.32 5.61 9.52
CA ASN A 56 -6.51 5.20 8.39
C ASN A 56 -7.39 4.58 7.29
N VAL A 57 -7.25 5.06 6.06
CA VAL A 57 -8.06 4.61 4.90
C VAL A 57 -7.21 4.11 3.73
N ALA A 58 -5.96 4.54 3.64
CA ALA A 58 -4.99 4.14 2.66
C ALA A 58 -3.60 4.59 3.11
N ALA A 59 -2.56 4.18 2.40
CA ALA A 59 -1.25 4.81 2.49
C ALA A 59 -0.68 5.15 1.11
N ALA A 60 0.44 5.86 1.09
CA ALA A 60 1.21 6.14 -0.12
C ALA A 60 2.71 6.10 0.18
N TYR A 61 3.48 5.74 -0.84
CA TYR A 61 4.94 5.79 -0.82
C TYR A 61 5.48 6.24 -2.17
N THR A 62 6.70 6.76 -2.17
CA THR A 62 7.39 7.13 -3.40
C THR A 62 7.95 5.88 -4.05
N MET A 63 7.63 5.66 -5.33
CA MET A 63 8.17 4.54 -6.09
C MET A 63 9.70 4.58 -6.11
N MET A 64 10.32 3.40 -6.06
CA MET A 64 11.78 3.29 -6.17
C MET A 64 12.21 3.72 -7.57
N PRO A 65 13.37 4.41 -7.72
CA PRO A 65 13.85 4.86 -9.03
C PRO A 65 13.98 3.74 -10.08
N GLU A 66 14.29 2.52 -9.63
CA GLU A 66 14.39 1.35 -10.50
C GLU A 66 13.03 0.96 -11.11
N GLN A 67 11.93 1.08 -10.36
CA GLN A 67 10.58 0.83 -10.89
C GLN A 67 10.23 1.83 -11.99
N ALA A 68 10.60 3.11 -11.79
CA ALA A 68 10.41 4.15 -12.79
C ALA A 68 11.23 3.89 -14.06
N LYS A 69 12.49 3.45 -13.94
CA LYS A 69 13.35 3.07 -15.07
C LYS A 69 12.78 1.90 -15.87
N GLN A 70 12.11 0.97 -15.20
CA GLN A 70 11.41 -0.15 -15.82
C GLN A 70 10.06 0.24 -16.44
N GLY A 71 9.69 1.51 -16.41
CA GLY A 71 8.46 2.03 -17.00
C GLY A 71 7.19 1.67 -16.21
N VAL A 72 7.32 1.27 -14.94
CA VAL A 72 6.17 1.00 -14.09
C VAL A 72 5.43 2.32 -13.82
N PRO A 73 4.13 2.45 -14.13
CA PRO A 73 3.38 3.66 -13.83
C PRO A 73 2.98 3.74 -12.35
N PRO A 74 2.67 4.93 -11.82
CA PRO A 74 1.97 5.08 -10.55
C PRO A 74 0.70 4.23 -10.51
N HIS A 75 0.47 3.52 -9.41
CA HIS A 75 -0.65 2.57 -9.28
C HIS A 75 -1.06 2.34 -7.83
N TRP A 76 -2.29 1.85 -7.67
CA TRP A 76 -2.78 1.36 -6.38
C TRP A 76 -2.45 -0.12 -6.21
N GLY A 77 -1.73 -0.45 -5.15
CA GLY A 77 -1.59 -1.79 -4.61
C GLY A 77 -2.78 -2.15 -3.73
N THR A 78 -3.18 -3.42 -3.76
CA THR A 78 -4.28 -3.97 -2.95
C THR A 78 -3.76 -5.14 -2.15
N TYR A 79 -4.16 -5.24 -0.89
CA TYR A 79 -3.78 -6.31 0.01
C TYR A 79 -5.00 -7.15 0.35
N VAL A 80 -4.80 -8.47 0.36
CA VAL A 80 -5.82 -9.44 0.75
C VAL A 80 -5.42 -10.04 2.09
N ALA A 81 -6.36 -10.08 3.05
CA ALA A 81 -6.11 -10.68 4.34
C ALA A 81 -5.88 -12.19 4.21
N VAL A 82 -4.86 -12.68 4.93
CA VAL A 82 -4.51 -14.10 5.02
C VAL A 82 -4.31 -14.48 6.47
N THR A 83 -4.48 -15.76 6.80
CA THR A 83 -4.21 -16.26 8.16
C THR A 83 -2.73 -16.41 8.45
N ASN A 84 -1.95 -16.76 7.42
CA ASN A 84 -0.50 -16.94 7.48
C ASN A 84 0.09 -16.60 6.10
N VAL A 85 1.07 -15.69 6.06
CA VAL A 85 1.68 -15.20 4.81
C VAL A 85 2.57 -16.27 4.17
N ASP A 86 3.33 -17.02 4.96
CA ASP A 86 4.24 -18.06 4.48
C ASP A 86 3.48 -19.23 3.85
N ASP A 87 2.43 -19.71 4.52
CA ASP A 87 1.56 -20.77 3.99
C ASP A 87 0.87 -20.32 2.68
N THR A 88 0.44 -19.05 2.63
CA THR A 88 -0.20 -18.49 1.44
C THR A 88 0.78 -18.39 0.28
N ILE A 89 2.02 -17.95 0.53
CA ILE A 89 3.09 -17.90 -0.47
C ILE A 89 3.42 -19.30 -0.99
N ALA A 90 3.56 -20.29 -0.10
CA ALA A 90 3.82 -21.67 -0.48
C ALA A 90 2.69 -22.22 -1.38
N ARG A 91 1.43 -21.96 -1.01
CA ARG A 91 0.27 -22.34 -1.81
C ARG A 91 0.24 -21.62 -3.16
N ALA A 92 0.48 -20.31 -3.21
CA ALA A 92 0.52 -19.55 -4.45
C ALA A 92 1.57 -20.12 -5.42
N LYS A 93 2.77 -20.43 -4.93
CA LYS A 93 3.83 -21.08 -5.72
C LYS A 93 3.39 -22.45 -6.25
N SER A 94 2.77 -23.29 -5.43
CA SER A 94 2.27 -24.61 -5.86
C SER A 94 1.22 -24.54 -6.97
N LEU A 95 0.52 -23.40 -7.09
CA LEU A 95 -0.50 -23.15 -8.10
C LEU A 95 0.05 -22.38 -9.33
N GLY A 96 1.37 -22.22 -9.44
CA GLY A 96 2.04 -21.53 -10.56
C GLY A 96 2.17 -20.02 -10.39
N GLY A 97 1.89 -19.48 -9.20
CA GLY A 97 2.14 -18.08 -8.88
C GLY A 97 3.62 -17.77 -8.62
N SER A 98 3.99 -16.51 -8.79
CA SER A 98 5.35 -16.00 -8.55
C SER A 98 5.36 -15.03 -7.37
N VAL A 99 6.46 -15.04 -6.60
CA VAL A 99 6.71 -14.04 -5.56
C VAL A 99 7.56 -12.92 -6.15
N LEU A 100 6.97 -11.73 -6.26
CA LEU A 100 7.66 -10.55 -6.78
C LEU A 100 8.39 -9.77 -5.68
N ALA A 101 7.79 -9.71 -4.49
CA ALA A 101 8.38 -9.19 -3.27
C ALA A 101 8.10 -10.18 -2.14
N GLY A 102 9.13 -10.55 -1.39
CA GLY A 102 9.01 -11.48 -0.26
C GLY A 102 8.25 -10.87 0.92
N PRO A 103 7.82 -11.70 1.89
CA PRO A 103 7.22 -11.20 3.12
C PRO A 103 8.25 -10.38 3.90
N MET A 104 7.77 -9.34 4.57
CA MET A 104 8.56 -8.53 5.49
C MET A 104 7.84 -8.50 6.83
N ASP A 105 8.60 -8.60 7.91
CA ASP A 105 8.07 -8.35 9.24
C ASP A 105 7.82 -6.84 9.40
N VAL A 106 6.67 -6.50 10.01
CA VAL A 106 6.17 -5.12 10.18
C VAL A 106 6.01 -4.74 11.64
#